data_AF-A3N3Y1-F1
#
_entry.id   AF-A3N3Y1-F1
#
_cell.length_a   1.000
_cell.length_b   1.000
_cell.length_c   1.000
_cell.angle_alpha   90.00
_cell.angle_beta   90.00
_cell.angle_gamma   90.00
#
_symmetry.space_group_name_H-M   'P 1'
#
loop_
_entity.id
_entity.type
_entity.pdbx_description
1 polymer ?
#
loop_
_entity_poly.entity_id
_entity_poly.type
_entity_poly.pdbx_seq_one_letter_code
_entity_poly.pdbx_strand_id
1 'polypeptide(L)'
;MKKIILAATVSLLAACSYNNQTSTANEPMSAKSFVGNWECRMDGGNIATNNNVTLSKDGKATYLGKVMLPNDKPLFQYDVKRTGSWSYDHKQLTYKFIDGTIARAHSAEIQQALKTDKKLNTTEQKYYEAINNQLAKAEQKPLNIEVSNFAPNAFSIKQNIGGTARTGLCVRPNK
;
A
#
# COMPACT_ATOMS: atom_id res chain seq x y z
N MET A 1 -35.32 -54.04 55.88
CA MET A 1 -34.38 -52.91 55.75
C MET A 1 -33.89 -52.82 54.31
N LYS A 2 -33.86 -51.60 53.78
CA LYS A 2 -33.56 -51.21 52.39
C LYS A 2 -32.19 -51.71 51.92
N LYS A 3 -32.06 -51.95 50.60
CA LYS A 3 -31.06 -51.32 49.72
C LYS A 3 -31.24 -51.79 48.27
N ILE A 4 -31.88 -50.94 47.48
CA ILE A 4 -31.88 -50.97 46.01
C ILE A 4 -30.61 -50.21 45.60
N ILE A 5 -29.75 -50.83 44.81
CA ILE A 5 -28.60 -50.14 44.19
C ILE A 5 -28.93 -49.97 42.71
N LEU A 6 -29.28 -48.74 42.34
CA LEU A 6 -29.33 -48.27 40.95
C LEU A 6 -27.91 -48.28 40.37
N ALA A 7 -27.71 -49.00 39.28
CA ALA A 7 -26.56 -48.83 38.41
C ALA A 7 -26.83 -47.67 37.45
N ALA A 8 -26.16 -46.53 37.67
CA ALA A 8 -26.21 -45.38 36.77
C ALA A 8 -25.24 -45.63 35.60
N THR A 9 -25.80 -45.75 34.39
CA THR A 9 -25.06 -45.71 33.13
C THR A 9 -24.50 -44.31 32.91
N VAL A 10 -23.17 -44.18 32.89
CA VAL A 10 -22.48 -42.94 32.52
C VAL A 10 -22.40 -42.87 31.00
N SER A 11 -23.27 -42.07 30.39
CA SER A 11 -23.19 -41.71 28.98
C SER A 11 -22.01 -40.77 28.76
N LEU A 12 -20.91 -41.29 28.18
CA LEU A 12 -19.81 -40.48 27.67
C LEU A 12 -20.28 -39.72 26.42
N LEU A 13 -20.78 -38.49 26.60
CA LEU A 13 -20.89 -37.53 25.52
C LEU A 13 -19.47 -37.13 25.09
N ALA A 14 -18.97 -37.78 24.04
CA ALA A 14 -17.85 -37.28 23.27
C ALA A 14 -18.29 -35.98 22.58
N ALA A 15 -18.10 -34.85 23.27
CA ALA A 15 -18.18 -33.55 22.64
C ALA A 15 -17.01 -33.42 21.67
N CYS A 16 -17.28 -33.60 20.38
CA CYS A 16 -16.39 -33.12 19.32
C CYS A 16 -16.31 -31.59 19.47
N SER A 17 -15.26 -31.10 20.14
CA SER A 17 -14.90 -29.69 20.13
C SER A 17 -14.48 -29.33 18.70
N TYR A 18 -15.46 -28.98 17.87
CA TYR A 18 -15.22 -28.15 16.70
C TYR A 18 -14.71 -26.81 17.21
N ASN A 19 -13.39 -26.66 17.24
CA ASN A 19 -12.74 -25.37 17.36
C ASN A 19 -13.09 -24.56 16.11
N ASN A 20 -14.27 -23.95 16.10
CA ASN A 20 -14.51 -22.71 15.38
C ASN A 20 -13.64 -21.66 16.07
N GLN A 21 -12.36 -21.65 15.71
CA GLN A 21 -11.49 -20.53 15.98
C GLN A 21 -11.98 -19.39 15.08
N THR A 22 -13.07 -18.74 15.48
CA THR A 22 -13.35 -17.37 15.08
C THR A 22 -12.17 -16.56 15.60
N SER A 23 -11.20 -16.32 14.72
CA SER A 23 -10.11 -15.38 14.93
C SER A 23 -10.70 -13.96 14.93
N THR A 24 -11.45 -13.64 15.97
CA THR A 24 -11.85 -12.28 16.35
C THR A 24 -11.04 -11.88 17.58
N ALA A 25 -9.72 -11.95 17.46
CA ALA A 25 -8.85 -11.08 18.22
C ALA A 25 -8.41 -10.00 17.23
N ASN A 26 -9.01 -8.81 17.34
CA ASN A 26 -8.44 -7.60 16.75
C ASN A 26 -7.10 -7.38 17.44
N GLU A 27 -6.03 -8.02 16.97
CA GLU A 27 -4.69 -7.61 17.39
C GLU A 27 -4.59 -6.11 17.12
N PRO A 28 -4.22 -5.30 18.13
CA PRO A 28 -4.06 -3.88 17.91
C PRO A 28 -3.04 -3.70 16.79
N MET A 29 -3.44 -2.92 15.77
CA MET A 29 -2.61 -2.64 14.61
C MET A 29 -1.23 -2.17 15.07
N SER A 30 -0.20 -2.93 14.73
CA SER A 30 1.18 -2.67 15.12
C SER A 30 2.06 -2.60 13.89
N ALA A 31 3.30 -2.13 14.04
CA ALA A 31 4.26 -2.15 12.94
C ALA A 31 4.39 -3.55 12.31
N LYS A 32 4.37 -4.62 13.12
CA LYS A 32 4.47 -6.01 12.61
C LYS A 32 3.38 -6.36 11.60
N SER A 33 2.20 -5.77 11.72
CA SER A 33 1.06 -5.99 10.82
C SER A 33 1.31 -5.51 9.38
N PHE A 34 2.23 -4.56 9.20
CA PHE A 34 2.60 -4.00 7.89
C PHE A 34 3.75 -4.73 7.20
N VAL A 35 4.48 -5.59 7.90
CA VAL A 35 5.63 -6.29 7.31
C VAL A 35 5.20 -7.16 6.13
N GLY A 36 5.96 -7.12 5.03
CA GLY A 36 5.78 -7.93 3.83
C GLY A 36 5.50 -7.09 2.59
N ASN A 37 4.92 -7.74 1.57
CA ASN A 37 4.61 -7.12 0.28
C ASN A 37 3.17 -6.60 0.23
N TRP A 38 2.98 -5.49 -0.47
CA TRP A 38 1.70 -4.81 -0.66
C TRP A 38 1.61 -4.22 -2.06
N GLU A 39 0.42 -4.29 -2.65
CA GLU A 39 0.04 -3.51 -3.82
C GLU A 39 -0.82 -2.34 -3.36
N CYS A 40 -0.30 -1.13 -3.50
CA CYS A 40 -0.94 0.11 -3.04
C CYS A 40 -1.33 0.97 -4.23
N ARG A 41 -2.62 1.19 -4.39
CA ARG A 41 -3.19 2.13 -5.37
C ARG A 41 -3.65 3.39 -4.67
N MET A 42 -3.38 4.54 -5.27
CA MET A 42 -3.86 5.82 -4.77
C MET A 42 -4.47 6.63 -5.91
N ASP A 43 -5.75 6.92 -5.74
CA ASP A 43 -6.57 7.64 -6.69
C ASP A 43 -7.04 8.95 -6.05
N GLY A 44 -7.01 10.03 -6.81
CA GLY A 44 -7.42 11.35 -6.34
C GLY A 44 -6.61 12.48 -6.95
N GLY A 45 -7.29 13.53 -7.38
CA GLY A 45 -6.70 14.60 -8.19
C GLY A 45 -6.29 14.12 -9.59
N ASN A 46 -5.33 14.82 -10.20
CA ASN A 46 -4.89 14.58 -11.57
C ASN A 46 -3.87 13.45 -11.73
N ILE A 47 -3.55 12.71 -10.66
CA ILE A 47 -2.50 11.68 -10.64
C ILE A 47 -3.10 10.36 -10.14
N ALA A 48 -2.81 9.27 -10.83
CA ALA A 48 -2.98 7.91 -10.30
C ALA A 48 -1.61 7.29 -10.02
N THR A 49 -1.53 6.48 -8.96
CA THR A 49 -0.35 5.64 -8.70
C THR A 49 -0.73 4.21 -8.38
N ASN A 50 0.09 3.27 -8.86
CA ASN A 50 0.02 1.87 -8.48
C ASN A 50 1.42 1.39 -8.08
N ASN A 51 1.56 0.80 -6.90
CA ASN A 51 2.87 0.63 -6.28
C ASN A 51 2.99 -0.69 -5.57
N ASN A 52 4.05 -1.41 -5.88
CA ASN A 52 4.49 -2.57 -5.12
C ASN A 52 5.42 -2.10 -4.01
N VAL A 53 4.99 -2.30 -2.77
CA VAL A 53 5.70 -1.86 -1.57
C VAL A 53 6.15 -3.07 -0.78
N THR A 54 7.43 -3.10 -0.43
CA THR A 54 7.99 -4.09 0.49
C THR A 54 8.44 -3.40 1.76
N LEU A 55 7.87 -3.83 2.90
CA LEU A 55 8.18 -3.34 4.24
C LEU A 55 8.85 -4.46 5.03
N SER A 56 10.16 -4.37 5.25
CA SER A 56 10.90 -5.42 5.95
C SER A 56 10.87 -5.24 7.48
N LYS A 57 11.13 -6.33 8.21
CA LYS A 57 11.16 -6.34 9.68
C LYS A 57 12.22 -5.40 10.29
N ASP A 58 13.32 -5.18 9.59
CA ASP A 58 14.41 -4.29 9.98
C ASP A 58 14.14 -2.81 9.64
N GLY A 59 12.91 -2.48 9.23
CA GLY A 59 12.49 -1.10 8.99
C GLY A 59 12.90 -0.55 7.61
N LYS A 60 13.36 -1.38 6.66
CA LYS A 60 13.64 -0.95 5.29
C LYS A 60 12.38 -0.98 4.42
N ALA A 61 12.28 0.01 3.54
CA ALA A 61 11.19 0.16 2.59
C ALA A 61 11.74 0.13 1.16
N THR A 62 11.10 -0.66 0.29
CA THR A 62 11.28 -0.58 -1.16
C THR A 62 9.95 -0.26 -1.80
N TYR A 63 9.96 0.66 -2.75
CA TYR A 63 8.79 1.12 -3.48
C TYR A 63 9.05 1.04 -4.97
N LEU A 64 8.23 0.26 -5.67
CA LEU A 64 8.26 0.13 -7.13
C LEU A 64 6.89 0.55 -7.66
N GLY A 65 6.82 1.75 -8.19
CA GLY A 65 5.57 2.43 -8.54
C GLY A 65 5.46 2.76 -10.01
N LYS A 66 4.21 2.90 -10.46
CA LYS A 66 3.84 3.59 -11.69
C LYS A 66 3.10 4.87 -11.33
N VAL A 67 3.50 5.98 -11.93
CA VAL A 67 2.78 7.26 -11.91
C VAL A 67 2.11 7.46 -13.25
N MET A 68 0.80 7.71 -13.23
CA MET A 68 -0.05 7.85 -14.40
C MET A 68 -0.70 9.23 -14.43
N LEU A 69 -0.55 9.94 -15.54
CA LEU A 69 -0.94 11.33 -15.72
C LEU A 69 -1.57 11.56 -17.11
N PRO A 70 -2.71 12.26 -17.21
CA PRO A 70 -3.64 12.56 -16.11
C PRO A 70 -4.33 11.28 -15.60
N ASN A 71 -4.96 11.33 -14.43
CA ASN A 71 -5.60 10.17 -13.79
C ASN A 71 -6.76 9.57 -14.63
N ASP A 72 -7.60 10.41 -15.22
CA ASP A 72 -8.82 10.00 -15.94
C ASP A 72 -8.54 9.25 -17.24
N LYS A 73 -7.57 9.74 -18.03
CA LYS A 73 -7.10 9.14 -19.28
C LYS A 73 -5.57 9.22 -19.31
N PRO A 74 -4.87 8.29 -18.64
CA PRO A 74 -3.42 8.31 -18.56
C PRO A 74 -2.77 8.29 -19.94
N LEU A 75 -2.02 9.36 -20.23
CA LEU A 75 -1.19 9.49 -21.44
C LEU A 75 0.28 9.26 -21.10
N PHE A 76 0.71 9.81 -19.98
CA PHE A 76 2.09 9.74 -19.51
C PHE A 76 2.19 8.71 -18.40
N GLN A 77 3.18 7.84 -18.51
CA GLN A 77 3.50 6.82 -17.53
C GLN A 77 4.96 6.93 -17.13
N TYR A 78 5.20 6.85 -15.82
CA TYR A 78 6.54 6.88 -15.26
C TYR A 78 6.73 5.71 -14.31
N ASP A 79 7.79 4.94 -14.51
CA ASP A 79 8.23 3.97 -13.53
C ASP A 79 9.07 4.69 -12.48
N VAL A 80 8.74 4.48 -11.21
CA VAL A 80 9.39 5.12 -10.07
C VAL A 80 9.90 4.04 -9.13
N LYS A 81 11.19 4.09 -8.79
CA LYS A 81 11.79 3.24 -7.76
C LYS A 81 12.24 4.11 -6.61
N ARG A 82 11.94 3.73 -5.36
CA ARG A 82 12.45 4.41 -4.16
C ARG A 82 12.87 3.40 -3.11
N THR A 83 13.90 3.75 -2.34
CA THR A 83 14.31 2.96 -1.18
C THR A 83 14.53 3.86 0.03
N GLY A 84 14.40 3.28 1.22
CA GLY A 84 14.54 4.03 2.47
C GLY A 84 14.14 3.22 3.68
N SER A 85 13.64 3.92 4.70
CA SER A 85 13.09 3.32 5.91
C SER A 85 11.60 3.57 6.05
N TRP A 86 10.94 2.74 6.85
CA TRP A 86 9.56 2.92 7.27
C TRP A 86 9.40 2.74 8.77
N SER A 87 8.36 3.37 9.31
CA SER A 87 7.86 3.16 10.68
C SER A 87 6.35 3.28 10.71
N TYR A 88 5.71 2.70 11.71
CA TYR A 88 4.29 2.89 11.97
C TYR A 88 4.07 3.27 13.43
N ASP A 89 3.38 4.39 13.64
CA ASP A 89 3.00 4.89 14.96
C ASP A 89 1.74 5.76 14.87
N HIS A 90 0.89 5.76 15.90
CA HIS A 90 -0.34 6.59 15.96
C HIS A 90 -1.20 6.62 14.67
N LYS A 91 -1.44 5.46 14.03
CA LYS A 91 -2.18 5.34 12.75
C LYS A 91 -1.50 6.00 11.55
N GLN A 92 -0.20 6.26 11.63
CA GLN A 92 0.59 6.88 10.58
C GLN A 92 1.71 5.96 10.14
N LEU A 93 1.71 5.63 8.85
CA LEU A 93 2.82 4.96 8.18
C LEU A 93 3.75 6.02 7.61
N THR A 94 4.97 6.07 8.11
CA THR A 94 5.96 7.10 7.77
C THR A 94 7.09 6.49 6.96
N TYR A 95 7.38 7.07 5.80
CA TYR A 95 8.51 6.69 4.95
C TYR A 95 9.58 7.78 4.96
N LYS A 96 10.84 7.39 5.09
CA LYS A 96 12.00 8.25 4.88
C LYS A 96 12.82 7.68 3.74
N PHE A 97 12.62 8.20 2.55
CA PHE A 97 13.32 7.74 1.35
C PHE A 97 14.68 8.41 1.24
N ILE A 98 15.70 7.62 0.92
CA ILE A 98 17.09 8.07 0.74
C ILE A 98 17.53 8.01 -0.72
N ASP A 99 16.84 7.21 -1.52
CA ASP A 99 17.13 7.04 -2.94
C ASP A 99 15.82 6.95 -3.74
N GLY A 100 15.88 7.41 -4.98
CA GLY A 100 14.76 7.53 -5.87
C GLY A 100 15.18 7.69 -7.32
N THR A 101 14.63 6.86 -8.21
CA THR A 101 14.80 6.99 -9.66
C THR A 101 13.46 7.04 -10.36
N ILE A 102 13.46 7.66 -11.54
CA ILE A 102 12.31 7.76 -12.44
C ILE A 102 12.75 7.40 -13.86
N ALA A 103 11.90 6.65 -14.56
CA ALA A 103 12.05 6.37 -15.98
C ALA A 103 10.72 6.64 -16.72
N ARG A 104 10.82 7.14 -17.94
CA ARG A 104 9.65 7.26 -18.84
C ARG A 104 9.24 5.86 -19.29
N ALA A 105 7.96 5.54 -19.14
CA ALA A 105 7.37 4.24 -19.48
C ALA A 105 6.18 4.41 -20.45
N HIS A 106 6.23 5.44 -21.29
CA HIS A 106 5.18 5.78 -22.26
C HIS A 106 5.01 4.69 -23.32
N SER A 107 3.79 4.52 -23.84
CA SER A 107 3.53 3.63 -24.97
C SER A 107 4.25 4.09 -26.25
N ALA A 108 4.42 3.20 -27.22
CA ALA A 108 5.09 3.51 -28.48
C ALA A 108 4.39 4.66 -29.23
N GLU A 109 3.06 4.70 -29.19
CA GLU A 109 2.25 5.75 -29.81
C GLU A 109 2.55 7.11 -29.19
N ILE A 110 2.58 7.18 -27.86
CA ILE A 110 2.89 8.43 -27.13
C ILE A 110 4.34 8.84 -27.37
N GLN A 111 5.28 7.90 -27.37
CA GLN A 111 6.68 8.20 -27.71
C GLN A 111 6.83 8.80 -29.10
N GLN A 112 6.05 8.31 -30.08
CA GLN A 112 6.07 8.86 -31.42
C GLN A 112 5.42 10.24 -31.48
N ALA A 113 4.26 10.42 -30.83
CA ALA A 113 3.59 11.72 -30.75
C ALA A 113 4.47 12.79 -30.09
N LEU A 114 5.25 12.43 -29.06
CA LEU A 114 6.18 13.34 -28.38
C LEU A 114 7.31 13.87 -29.27
N LYS A 115 7.62 13.20 -30.39
CA LYS A 115 8.64 13.68 -31.35
C LYS A 115 8.09 14.75 -32.29
N THR A 116 6.79 14.73 -32.56
CA THR A 116 6.15 15.58 -33.57
C THR A 116 5.29 16.69 -32.97
N ASP A 117 4.68 16.46 -31.80
CA ASP A 117 3.86 17.44 -31.10
C ASP A 117 4.66 18.16 -30.00
N LYS A 118 5.08 19.40 -30.30
CA LYS A 118 5.84 20.25 -29.37
C LYS A 118 5.06 20.58 -28.09
N LYS A 119 3.74 20.74 -28.16
CA LYS A 119 2.91 21.08 -27.00
C LYS A 119 2.77 19.88 -26.07
N LEU A 120 2.56 18.69 -26.63
CA LEU A 120 2.55 17.44 -25.87
C LEU A 120 3.91 17.21 -25.20
N ASN A 121 5.01 17.39 -25.93
CA ASN A 121 6.37 17.26 -25.42
C ASN A 121 6.65 18.21 -24.24
N THR A 122 6.31 19.50 -24.40
CA THR A 122 6.46 20.50 -23.33
C THR A 122 5.66 20.12 -22.08
N THR A 123 4.46 19.56 -22.27
CA THR A 123 3.60 19.12 -21.15
C THR A 123 4.22 17.93 -20.43
N GLU A 124 4.70 16.93 -21.18
CA GLU A 124 5.39 15.75 -20.65
C GLU A 124 6.63 16.14 -19.84
N GLN A 125 7.47 17.02 -20.39
CA GLN A 125 8.70 17.48 -19.73
C GLN A 125 8.41 18.12 -18.38
N LYS A 126 7.38 18.97 -18.30
CA LYS A 126 6.94 19.59 -17.04
C LYS A 126 6.54 18.55 -16.00
N TYR A 127 5.82 17.50 -16.40
CA TYR A 127 5.46 16.43 -15.48
C TYR A 127 6.68 15.63 -15.03
N TYR A 128 7.55 15.23 -15.95
CA TYR A 128 8.77 14.51 -15.63
C TYR A 128 9.65 15.30 -14.65
N GLU A 129 9.89 16.58 -14.91
CA GLU A 129 10.67 17.45 -14.05
C GLU A 129 10.03 17.62 -12.66
N ALA A 130 8.71 17.79 -12.59
CA ALA A 130 8.02 17.88 -11.32
C ALA A 130 8.20 16.62 -10.46
N ILE A 131 8.07 15.44 -11.05
CA ILE A 131 8.27 14.17 -10.32
C ILE A 131 9.75 14.00 -9.96
N ASN A 132 10.68 14.26 -10.88
CA ASN A 132 12.11 14.14 -10.64
C ASN A 132 12.58 15.07 -9.50
N ASN A 133 12.12 16.31 -9.50
CA ASN A 133 12.41 17.28 -8.43
C ASN A 133 11.83 16.84 -7.08
N GLN A 134 10.68 16.16 -7.07
CA GLN A 134 10.10 15.59 -5.85
C GLN A 134 10.95 14.42 -5.33
N LEU A 135 11.46 13.56 -6.21
CA LEU A 135 12.34 12.45 -5.84
C LEU A 135 13.69 12.95 -5.30
N ALA A 136 14.28 13.98 -5.92
CA ALA A 136 15.53 14.57 -5.46
C ALA A 136 15.46 15.20 -4.06
N LYS A 137 14.25 15.57 -3.60
CA LYS A 137 14.01 16.13 -2.26
C LYS A 137 13.50 15.10 -1.26
N ALA A 138 13.54 13.82 -1.62
CA ALA A 138 12.96 12.73 -0.82
C ALA A 138 13.52 12.64 0.60
N GLU A 139 14.81 12.92 0.79
CA GLU A 139 15.45 12.84 2.11
C GLU A 139 15.06 13.98 3.03
N GLN A 140 14.64 15.12 2.46
CA GLN A 140 14.40 16.36 3.19
C GLN A 140 13.10 16.32 3.98
N LYS A 141 12.13 15.49 3.57
CA LYS A 141 10.82 15.44 4.22
C LYS A 141 10.24 14.02 4.21
N PRO A 142 9.99 13.44 5.41
CA PRO A 142 9.27 12.17 5.51
C PRO A 142 7.91 12.22 4.81
N LEU A 143 7.55 11.11 4.17
CA LEU A 143 6.22 10.89 3.64
C LEU A 143 5.36 10.25 4.74
N ASN A 144 4.38 11.01 5.22
CA ASN A 144 3.43 10.54 6.22
C ASN A 144 2.12 10.13 5.56
N ILE A 145 1.67 8.91 5.84
CA ILE A 145 0.44 8.33 5.30
C ILE A 145 -0.48 7.97 6.46
N GLU A 146 -1.68 8.54 6.48
CA GLU A 146 -2.73 8.14 7.43
C GLU A 146 -3.25 6.75 7.03
N VAL A 147 -3.37 5.84 8.00
CA VAL A 147 -3.90 4.48 7.82
C VAL A 147 -5.25 4.34 8.51
N SER A 148 -6.20 3.72 7.82
CA SER A 148 -7.53 3.39 8.35
C SER A 148 -8.03 2.05 7.80
N ASN A 149 -9.16 1.57 8.34
CA ASN A 149 -9.85 0.35 7.88
C ASN A 149 -8.92 -0.87 7.75
N PHE A 150 -8.04 -1.08 8.72
CA PHE A 150 -7.06 -2.15 8.65
C PHE A 150 -7.71 -3.53 8.80
N ALA A 151 -7.29 -4.43 7.92
CA ALA A 151 -7.51 -5.86 7.95
C ALA A 151 -6.18 -6.57 7.63
N PRO A 152 -6.01 -7.87 7.97
CA PRO A 152 -4.74 -8.58 7.74
C PRO A 152 -4.21 -8.51 6.29
N ASN A 153 -5.13 -8.41 5.32
CA ASN A 153 -4.81 -8.41 3.90
C ASN A 153 -5.05 -7.07 3.19
N ALA A 154 -5.56 -6.05 3.88
CA ALA A 154 -5.86 -4.77 3.26
C ALA A 154 -5.89 -3.61 4.27
N PHE A 155 -5.57 -2.41 3.82
CA PHE A 155 -5.81 -1.19 4.59
C PHE A 155 -5.98 0.01 3.67
N SER A 156 -6.75 1.00 4.15
CA SER A 156 -6.90 2.27 3.46
C SER A 156 -5.76 3.21 3.81
N ILE A 157 -5.32 3.98 2.81
CA ILE A 157 -4.32 5.02 2.97
C ILE A 157 -4.88 6.38 2.59
N LYS A 158 -4.40 7.43 3.27
CA LYS A 158 -4.67 8.82 2.90
C LYS A 158 -3.40 9.65 3.00
N GLN A 159 -3.22 10.53 2.02
CA GLN A 159 -2.10 11.44 1.93
C GLN A 159 -2.55 12.82 1.46
N ASN A 160 -2.02 13.87 2.07
CA ASN A 160 -2.22 15.24 1.57
C ASN A 160 -1.01 15.67 0.73
N ILE A 161 -1.23 15.97 -0.55
CA ILE A 161 -0.22 16.51 -1.46
C ILE A 161 -0.72 17.83 -2.03
N GLY A 162 0.03 18.92 -1.83
CA GLY A 162 -0.31 20.22 -2.42
C GLY A 162 -1.72 20.72 -2.04
N GLY A 163 -2.16 20.46 -0.80
CA GLY A 163 -3.50 20.82 -0.32
C GLY A 163 -4.64 19.90 -0.78
N THR A 164 -4.35 18.89 -1.62
CA THR A 164 -5.34 17.90 -2.06
C THR A 164 -5.18 16.61 -1.26
N ALA A 165 -6.27 16.16 -0.64
CA ALA A 165 -6.34 14.84 -0.03
C ALA A 165 -6.50 13.77 -1.12
N ARG A 166 -5.65 12.75 -1.08
CA ARG A 166 -5.71 11.57 -1.95
C ARG A 166 -5.88 10.34 -1.09
N THR A 167 -6.74 9.44 -1.53
CA THR A 167 -7.07 8.21 -0.81
C THR A 167 -6.67 7.00 -1.63
N GLY A 168 -6.41 5.89 -0.97
CA GLY A 168 -5.97 4.68 -1.64
C GLY A 168 -6.25 3.44 -0.84
N LEU A 169 -5.94 2.31 -1.46
CA LEU A 169 -6.07 0.99 -0.88
C LEU A 169 -4.75 0.24 -1.09
N CYS A 170 -4.24 -0.34 -0.01
CA CYS A 170 -3.17 -1.32 -0.06
C CYS A 170 -3.76 -2.71 0.18
N VAL A 171 -3.39 -3.67 -0.66
CA VAL A 171 -3.78 -5.08 -0.53
C VAL A 171 -2.56 -5.98 -0.59
N ARG A 172 -2.63 -7.15 0.03
CA ARG A 172 -1.61 -8.18 -0.20
C ARG A 172 -1.72 -8.67 -1.65
N PRO A 173 -0.60 -8.83 -2.38
CA PRO A 173 -0.63 -9.44 -3.72
C PRO A 173 -1.17 -10.87 -3.62
N ASN A 174 -2.08 -11.23 -4.52
CA ASN A 174 -2.56 -12.61 -4.63
C ASN A 174 -1.38 -13.49 -5.08
N LYS A 175 -1.17 -14.62 -4.40
CA LYS A 175 -0.18 -15.63 -4.80
C LYS A 175 -0.69 -16.47 -5.96
#